data_AF-A0A2S8FGH7-F1
#
_entry.id   AF-A0A2S8FGH7-F1
#
_cell.length_a   1.000
_cell.length_b   1.000
_cell.length_c   1.000
_cell.angle_alpha   90.00
_cell.angle_beta   90.00
_cell.angle_gamma   90.00
#
_symmetry.space_group_name_H-M   'P 1'
#
loop_
_entity.id
_entity.type
_entity.pdbx_description
1 polymer ?
#
loop_
_entity_poly.entity_id
_entity_poly.type
_entity_poly.pdbx_seq_one_letter_code
_entity_poly.pdbx_strand_id
1 'polypeptide(L)'
;MEASPYQSPTITDSFTLPKNPGKVKRVAKFQKWVIVAMFGNAILYIVAVVLGLLMAWTHGAAASEEIPPIYETLISMLTVVEPFVVIFSFVASFTMARQFFNRPLSFLIMFLGAFPFICLPVLLLQNLQGARYLNRQGIAAGFFGTNLEKLHALIAQAEAEA
;
A
#
# COMPACT_ATOMS: atom_id res chain seq x y z
N MET A 1 1.26 -6.76 47.27
CA MET A 1 1.40 -7.24 45.88
C MET A 1 1.64 -6.01 45.03
N GLU A 2 2.91 -5.75 44.71
CA GLU A 2 3.33 -4.58 43.93
C GLU A 2 2.88 -4.75 42.48
N ALA A 3 2.18 -3.75 41.95
CA ALA A 3 1.77 -3.73 40.55
C ALA A 3 3.02 -3.55 39.67
N SER A 4 3.22 -4.48 38.73
CA SER A 4 4.33 -4.43 37.78
C SER A 4 4.29 -3.11 36.97
N PRO A 5 5.39 -2.34 36.91
CA PRO A 5 5.46 -1.09 36.14
C PRO A 5 5.47 -1.32 34.61
N TYR A 6 5.41 -2.58 34.16
CA TYR A 6 5.37 -2.99 32.75
C TYR A 6 3.99 -3.50 32.31
N GLN A 7 2.91 -3.06 32.94
CA GLN A 7 1.60 -3.18 32.31
C GLN A 7 1.55 -2.21 31.12
N SER A 8 1.81 -2.74 29.93
CA SER A 8 1.36 -2.11 28.69
C SER A 8 -0.12 -1.74 28.85
N PRO A 9 -0.56 -0.56 28.39
CA PRO A 9 -1.95 -0.18 28.52
C PRO A 9 -2.80 -1.28 27.90
N THR A 10 -3.55 -1.99 28.74
CA THR A 10 -4.59 -2.89 28.28
C THR A 10 -5.63 -1.96 27.67
N ILE A 11 -5.54 -1.73 26.37
CA ILE A 11 -6.54 -1.00 25.60
C ILE A 11 -7.78 -1.89 25.61
N THR A 12 -8.55 -1.82 26.69
CA THR A 12 -9.97 -2.17 26.71
C THR A 12 -10.74 -1.00 26.12
N ASP A 13 -10.39 -0.61 24.89
CA ASP A 13 -11.26 0.30 24.13
C ASP A 13 -12.44 -0.55 23.68
N SER A 14 -13.56 -0.39 24.40
CA SER A 14 -14.85 -0.79 23.86
C SER A 14 -14.98 -0.15 22.47
N PHE A 15 -15.16 -1.00 21.45
CA PHE A 15 -15.30 -0.54 20.09
C PHE A 15 -16.55 0.34 20.01
N THR A 16 -16.35 1.65 19.92
CA THR A 16 -17.45 2.61 19.75
C THR A 16 -17.76 2.73 18.27
N LEU A 17 -19.06 2.70 17.93
CA LEU A 17 -19.50 2.78 16.55
C LEU A 17 -18.86 4.03 15.88
N PRO A 18 -18.10 3.87 14.79
CA PRO A 18 -17.42 4.98 14.17
C PRO A 18 -18.44 5.98 13.62
N LYS A 19 -18.18 7.28 13.80
CA LYS A 19 -19.06 8.39 13.37
C LYS A 19 -19.41 8.34 11.87
N ASN A 20 -18.62 7.64 11.05
CA ASN A 20 -18.91 7.40 9.63
C ASN A 20 -18.45 5.99 9.21
N PRO A 21 -19.29 4.95 9.40
CA PRO A 21 -18.91 3.56 9.12
C PRO A 21 -18.63 3.34 7.63
N GLY A 22 -19.29 4.08 6.75
CA GLY A 22 -19.05 4.02 5.31
C GLY A 22 -17.65 4.49 4.91
N LYS A 23 -17.13 5.56 5.55
CA LYS A 23 -15.76 6.02 5.34
C LYS A 23 -14.74 5.00 5.84
N VAL A 24 -14.96 4.44 7.02
CA VAL A 24 -14.10 3.40 7.61
C VAL A 24 -13.96 2.19 6.70
N LYS A 25 -15.08 1.64 6.18
CA LYS A 25 -15.08 0.52 5.22
C LYS A 25 -14.27 0.86 3.95
N ARG A 26 -14.43 2.07 3.41
CA ARG A 26 -13.66 2.54 2.24
C ARG A 26 -12.17 2.65 2.52
N VAL A 27 -11.77 3.25 3.64
CA VAL A 27 -10.35 3.37 4.01
C VAL A 27 -9.71 1.99 4.14
N ALA A 28 -10.36 1.05 4.83
CA ALA A 28 -9.84 -0.32 4.98
C ALA A 28 -9.69 -1.04 3.62
N LYS A 29 -10.66 -0.87 2.71
CA LYS A 29 -10.59 -1.43 1.35
C LYS A 29 -9.42 -0.83 0.54
N PHE A 30 -9.32 0.49 0.51
CA PHE A 30 -8.27 1.17 -0.27
C PHE A 30 -6.89 0.99 0.33
N GLN A 31 -6.78 0.81 1.65
CA GLN A 31 -5.52 0.46 2.30
C GLN A 31 -4.95 -0.86 1.74
N LYS A 32 -5.79 -1.88 1.51
CA LYS A 32 -5.35 -3.13 0.86
C LYS A 32 -4.86 -2.89 -0.57
N TRP A 33 -5.53 -2.03 -1.32
CA TRP A 33 -5.12 -1.70 -2.69
C TRP A 33 -3.76 -0.99 -2.72
N VAL A 34 -3.54 -0.06 -1.80
CA VAL A 34 -2.24 0.62 -1.62
C VAL A 34 -1.15 -0.40 -1.28
N ILE A 35 -1.41 -1.35 -0.39
CA ILE A 35 -0.43 -2.40 -0.04
C ILE A 35 -0.10 -3.28 -1.25
N VAL A 36 -1.11 -3.72 -2.02
CA VAL A 36 -0.89 -4.50 -3.24
C VAL A 36 -0.07 -3.69 -4.26
N ALA A 37 -0.36 -2.39 -4.41
CA ALA A 37 0.41 -1.50 -5.27
C ALA A 37 1.87 -1.36 -4.78
N MET A 38 2.09 -1.21 -3.47
CA MET A 38 3.43 -1.15 -2.89
C MET A 38 4.25 -2.41 -3.22
N PHE A 39 3.67 -3.60 -3.00
CA PHE A 39 4.34 -4.85 -3.31
C PHE A 39 4.59 -5.02 -4.81
N GLY A 40 3.60 -4.69 -5.65
CA GLY A 40 3.75 -4.73 -7.10
C GLY A 40 4.92 -3.87 -7.58
N ASN A 41 5.02 -2.62 -7.12
CA ASN A 41 6.14 -1.75 -7.46
C ASN A 41 7.47 -2.28 -6.90
N ALA A 42 7.50 -2.69 -5.63
CA ALA A 42 8.72 -3.19 -5.02
C ALA A 42 9.28 -4.42 -5.75
N ILE A 43 8.43 -5.37 -6.13
CA ILE A 43 8.82 -6.55 -6.89
C ILE A 43 9.33 -6.14 -8.27
N LEU A 44 8.64 -5.23 -8.98
CA LEU A 44 9.10 -4.73 -10.28
C LEU A 44 10.48 -4.09 -10.19
N TYR A 45 10.73 -3.23 -9.19
CA TYR A 45 12.05 -2.61 -9.00
C TYR A 45 13.13 -3.65 -8.71
N ILE A 46 12.85 -4.63 -7.83
CA ILE A 46 13.80 -5.69 -7.52
C ILE A 46 14.14 -6.49 -8.80
N VAL A 47 13.13 -6.89 -9.56
CA VAL A 47 13.32 -7.62 -10.82
C VAL A 47 14.14 -6.80 -11.81
N ALA A 48 13.81 -5.52 -12.00
CA ALA A 48 14.52 -4.63 -12.91
C ALA A 48 16.00 -4.45 -12.52
N VAL A 49 16.28 -4.22 -11.23
CA VAL A 49 17.65 -4.04 -10.71
C VAL A 49 18.44 -5.33 -10.81
N VAL A 50 17.87 -6.47 -10.40
CA VAL A 50 18.54 -7.77 -10.50
C VAL A 50 18.85 -8.11 -11.96
N LEU A 51 17.91 -7.88 -12.86
CA LEU A 51 18.11 -8.12 -14.29
C LEU A 51 19.22 -7.21 -14.86
N GLY A 52 19.22 -5.92 -14.51
CA GLY A 52 20.26 -4.97 -14.91
C GLY A 52 21.65 -5.33 -14.37
N LEU A 53 21.74 -5.73 -13.11
CA LEU A 53 22.99 -6.19 -12.49
C LEU A 53 23.49 -7.48 -13.12
N LEU A 54 22.61 -8.44 -13.40
CA LEU A 54 22.96 -9.69 -14.07
C LEU A 54 23.49 -9.43 -15.47
N MET A 55 22.82 -8.58 -16.26
CA MET A 55 23.30 -8.18 -17.60
C MET A 55 24.68 -7.51 -17.50
N ALA A 56 24.85 -6.55 -16.59
CA ALA A 56 26.13 -5.85 -16.39
C ALA A 56 27.26 -6.79 -15.94
N TRP A 57 26.96 -7.81 -15.13
CA TRP A 57 27.95 -8.77 -14.65
C TRP A 57 28.33 -9.82 -15.69
N THR A 58 27.37 -10.29 -16.48
CA THR A 58 27.58 -11.36 -17.48
C THR A 58 28.18 -10.85 -18.78
N HIS A 59 27.86 -9.62 -19.18
CA HIS A 59 28.28 -9.06 -20.47
C HIS A 59 29.27 -7.88 -20.31
N GLY A 60 29.52 -7.43 -19.08
CA GLY A 60 30.33 -6.24 -18.82
C GLY A 60 29.63 -4.95 -19.26
N ALA A 61 30.11 -3.80 -18.77
CA ALA A 61 29.51 -2.49 -19.05
C ALA A 61 29.59 -2.04 -20.53
N ALA A 62 30.25 -2.83 -21.40
CA ALA A 62 30.58 -2.48 -22.78
C ALA A 62 30.23 -3.58 -23.81
N ALA A 63 29.34 -4.53 -23.48
CA ALA A 63 28.96 -5.54 -24.46
C ALA A 63 28.11 -4.96 -25.59
N SER A 64 28.77 -4.77 -26.73
CA SER A 64 28.17 -4.70 -28.06
C SER A 64 27.87 -6.10 -28.64
N GLU A 65 27.85 -7.15 -27.81
CA GLU A 65 27.53 -8.51 -28.24
C GLU A 65 26.09 -8.85 -27.86
N GLU A 66 25.39 -9.46 -28.81
CA GLU A 66 23.97 -9.75 -28.84
C GLU A 66 23.40 -10.16 -27.47
N ILE A 67 22.36 -9.44 -27.03
CA ILE A 67 21.64 -9.74 -25.79
C ILE A 67 21.06 -11.15 -25.93
N PRO A 68 21.34 -12.09 -25.01
CA PRO A 68 20.78 -13.43 -25.10
C PRO A 68 19.25 -13.37 -25.12
N PRO A 69 18.58 -14.22 -25.92
CA PRO A 69 17.12 -14.13 -26.16
C PRO A 69 16.28 -14.26 -24.88
N ILE A 70 16.84 -14.88 -23.83
CA ILE A 70 16.22 -14.97 -22.51
C ILE A 70 16.05 -13.57 -21.88
N TYR A 71 17.07 -12.71 -21.97
CA TYR A 71 16.99 -11.34 -21.43
C TYR A 71 16.02 -10.49 -22.23
N GLU A 72 16.00 -10.60 -23.55
CA GLU A 72 15.02 -9.89 -24.40
C GLU A 72 13.58 -10.27 -24.04
N THR A 73 13.33 -11.56 -23.79
CA THR A 73 12.02 -12.06 -23.36
C THR A 73 11.64 -11.47 -21.99
N LEU A 74 12.56 -11.46 -21.03
CA LEU A 74 12.32 -10.91 -19.69
C LEU A 74 12.09 -9.40 -19.71
N ILE A 75 12.84 -8.64 -20.53
CA ILE A 75 12.64 -7.20 -20.73
C ILE A 75 11.28 -6.96 -21.40
N SER A 76 10.92 -7.76 -22.41
CA SER A 76 9.62 -7.65 -23.09
C SER A 76 8.45 -7.95 -22.14
N MET A 77 8.58 -8.94 -21.26
CA MET A 77 7.59 -9.19 -20.22
C MET A 77 7.49 -8.02 -19.23
N LEU A 78 8.62 -7.46 -18.81
CA LEU A 78 8.66 -6.34 -17.86
C LEU A 78 8.00 -5.09 -18.45
N THR A 79 8.32 -4.76 -19.71
CA THR A 79 7.74 -3.60 -20.42
C THR A 79 6.24 -3.72 -20.64
N VAL A 80 5.70 -4.95 -20.71
CA VAL A 80 4.26 -5.19 -20.76
C VAL A 80 3.62 -5.09 -19.37
N VAL A 81 4.24 -5.65 -18.32
CA VAL A 81 3.66 -5.72 -16.97
C VAL A 81 3.75 -4.39 -16.21
N GLU A 82 4.86 -3.66 -16.37
CA GLU A 82 5.12 -2.37 -15.72
C GLU A 82 3.96 -1.37 -15.86
N PRO A 83 3.43 -1.06 -17.08
CA PRO A 83 2.36 -0.08 -17.21
C PRO A 83 1.09 -0.48 -16.45
N PHE A 84 0.77 -1.78 -16.35
CA PHE A 84 -0.40 -2.22 -15.58
C PHE A 84 -0.22 -1.96 -14.09
N VAL A 85 0.97 -2.23 -13.54
CA VAL A 85 1.26 -1.96 -12.13
C VAL A 85 1.26 -0.45 -11.86
N VAL A 86 1.82 0.34 -12.76
CA VAL A 86 1.82 1.81 -12.66
C VAL A 86 0.38 2.35 -12.66
N ILE A 87 -0.47 1.92 -13.62
CA ILE A 87 -1.88 2.31 -13.69
C ILE A 87 -2.61 1.90 -12.41
N PHE A 88 -2.42 0.67 -11.95
CA PHE A 88 -3.03 0.20 -10.71
C PHE A 88 -2.61 1.04 -9.51
N SER A 89 -1.33 1.42 -9.44
CA SER A 89 -0.77 2.26 -8.38
C SER A 89 -1.35 3.67 -8.38
N PHE A 90 -1.58 4.25 -9.57
CA PHE A 90 -2.28 5.52 -9.70
C PHE A 90 -3.70 5.44 -9.16
N VAL A 91 -4.44 4.40 -9.53
CA VAL A 91 -5.82 4.20 -9.07
C VAL A 91 -5.86 3.99 -7.55
N ALA A 92 -4.98 3.14 -7.01
CA ALA A 92 -4.88 2.90 -5.57
C ALA A 92 -4.53 4.18 -4.81
N SER A 93 -3.55 4.94 -5.29
CA SER A 93 -3.12 6.21 -4.68
C SER A 93 -4.23 7.25 -4.70
N PHE A 94 -4.89 7.44 -5.85
CA PHE A 94 -5.97 8.41 -6.00
C PHE A 94 -7.18 8.07 -5.12
N THR A 95 -7.61 6.81 -5.11
CA THR A 95 -8.78 6.37 -4.33
C THR A 95 -8.55 6.53 -2.82
N MET A 96 -7.34 6.25 -2.34
CA MET A 96 -6.94 6.46 -0.96
C MET A 96 -6.80 7.95 -0.62
N ALA A 97 -6.11 8.74 -1.45
CA ALA A 97 -5.93 10.18 -1.24
C ALA A 97 -7.27 10.92 -1.14
N ARG A 98 -8.26 10.52 -1.96
CA ARG A 98 -9.62 11.09 -1.89
C ARG A 98 -10.34 10.89 -0.56
N GLN A 99 -9.91 9.95 0.30
CA GLN A 99 -10.51 9.79 1.62
C GLN A 99 -10.03 10.84 2.62
N PHE A 100 -8.87 11.47 2.36
CA PHE A 100 -8.21 12.39 3.29
C PHE A 100 -8.11 13.82 2.77
N PHE A 101 -8.14 14.00 1.44
CA PHE A 101 -7.86 15.28 0.81
C PHE A 101 -8.93 15.67 -0.20
N ASN A 102 -8.97 16.96 -0.53
CA ASN A 102 -9.82 17.49 -1.58
C ASN A 102 -9.40 16.96 -2.96
N ARG A 103 -10.32 17.02 -3.93
CA ARG A 103 -10.10 16.54 -5.31
C ARG A 103 -8.78 17.04 -5.94
N PRO A 104 -8.44 18.35 -5.95
CA PRO A 104 -7.23 18.83 -6.60
C PRO A 104 -5.95 18.28 -5.95
N LEU A 105 -5.90 18.22 -4.61
CA LEU A 105 -4.75 17.68 -3.91
C LEU A 105 -4.62 16.16 -4.12
N SER A 106 -5.74 15.45 -4.26
CA SER A 106 -5.73 14.02 -4.58
C SER A 106 -5.10 13.75 -5.95
N PHE A 107 -5.37 14.60 -6.94
CA PHE A 107 -4.69 14.53 -8.24
C PHE A 107 -3.20 14.83 -8.12
N LEU A 108 -2.82 15.86 -7.36
CA LEU A 108 -1.40 16.18 -7.13
C LEU A 108 -0.63 15.00 -6.53
N ILE A 109 -1.20 14.37 -5.49
CA ILE A 109 -0.58 13.21 -4.83
C ILE A 109 -0.49 12.00 -5.78
N MET A 110 -1.53 11.78 -6.58
CA MET A 110 -1.53 10.77 -7.64
C MET A 110 -0.38 11.00 -8.62
N PHE A 111 -0.21 12.23 -9.12
CA PHE A 111 0.88 12.58 -10.04
C PHE A 111 2.27 12.48 -9.40
N LEU A 112 2.42 12.83 -8.11
CA LEU A 112 3.67 12.60 -7.38
C LEU A 112 4.05 11.11 -7.34
N GLY A 113 3.05 10.23 -7.28
CA GLY A 113 3.23 8.78 -7.36
C GLY A 113 3.66 8.27 -8.74
N ALA A 114 3.67 9.10 -9.78
CA ALA A 114 4.20 8.75 -11.11
C ALA A 114 5.73 8.61 -11.10
N PHE A 115 6.41 9.31 -10.19
CA PHE A 115 7.85 9.31 -10.14
C PHE A 115 8.36 8.04 -9.44
N PRO A 116 9.19 7.23 -10.11
CA PRO A 116 9.70 5.95 -9.62
C PRO A 116 10.15 5.96 -8.16
N PHE A 117 11.00 6.92 -7.82
CA PHE A 117 11.62 7.07 -6.51
C PHE A 117 10.68 7.63 -5.44
N ILE A 118 9.57 8.24 -5.84
CA ILE A 118 8.60 8.90 -4.96
C ILE A 118 7.37 8.00 -4.74
N CYS A 119 7.09 7.10 -5.68
CA CYS A 119 5.92 6.21 -5.67
C CYS A 119 5.82 5.39 -4.37
N LEU A 120 6.88 4.64 -4.03
CA LEU A 120 6.92 3.81 -2.84
C LEU A 120 6.76 4.62 -1.54
N PRO A 121 7.51 5.73 -1.32
CA PRO A 121 7.28 6.62 -0.17
C PRO A 121 5.85 7.16 -0.09
N VAL A 122 5.25 7.57 -1.21
CA VAL A 122 3.88 8.10 -1.24
C VAL A 122 2.86 7.03 -0.85
N LEU A 123 2.95 5.83 -1.42
CA LEU A 123 2.07 4.72 -1.09
C LEU A 123 2.24 4.29 0.39
N LEU A 124 3.47 4.27 0.89
CA LEU A 124 3.77 4.00 2.29
C LEU A 124 3.12 5.03 3.23
N LEU A 125 3.26 6.32 2.93
CA LEU A 125 2.65 7.39 3.72
C LEU A 125 1.12 7.30 3.71
N GLN A 126 0.51 6.97 2.56
CA GLN A 126 -0.92 6.75 2.45
C GLN A 126 -1.38 5.55 3.28
N ASN A 127 -0.63 4.45 3.26
CA ASN A 127 -0.92 3.29 4.10
C ASN A 127 -0.86 3.63 5.59
N LEU A 128 0.18 4.38 6.02
CA LEU A 128 0.32 4.85 7.41
C LEU A 128 -0.81 5.79 7.82
N GLN A 129 -1.24 6.70 6.94
CA GLN A 129 -2.38 7.56 7.20
C GLN A 129 -3.68 6.75 7.35
N GLY A 130 -3.87 5.74 6.50
CA GLY A 130 -4.97 4.77 6.61
C GLY A 130 -4.99 4.04 7.95
N ALA A 131 -3.86 3.47 8.34
CA ALA A 131 -3.70 2.76 9.61
C ALA A 131 -3.99 3.68 10.81
N ARG A 132 -3.41 4.89 10.82
CA ARG A 132 -3.65 5.90 11.87
C ARG A 132 -5.12 6.29 11.96
N TYR A 133 -5.79 6.45 10.81
CA TYR A 133 -7.21 6.77 10.79
C TYR A 133 -8.06 5.63 11.39
N LEU A 134 -7.79 4.39 11.01
CA LEU A 134 -8.52 3.22 11.53
C LEU A 134 -8.24 3.00 13.03
N ASN A 135 -6.99 3.15 13.47
CA ASN A 135 -6.64 3.05 14.90
C ASN A 135 -7.35 4.12 15.74
N ARG A 136 -7.52 5.34 15.22
CA ARG A 136 -8.32 6.41 15.87
C ARG A 136 -9.82 6.10 15.94
N GLN A 137 -10.30 5.11 15.19
CA GLN A 137 -11.69 4.65 15.22
C GLN A 137 -11.82 3.34 16.02
N GLY A 138 -10.83 2.98 16.85
CA GLY A 138 -10.83 1.74 17.64
C GLY A 138 -10.59 0.47 16.82
N ILE A 139 -10.15 0.60 15.57
CA ILE A 139 -9.92 -0.54 14.68
C ILE A 139 -8.42 -0.78 14.59
N ALA A 140 -7.96 -1.91 15.13
CA ALA A 140 -6.57 -2.33 15.03
C ALA A 140 -6.16 -2.55 13.57
N ALA A 141 -5.52 -1.54 12.99
CA ALA A 141 -4.99 -1.53 11.65
C ALA A 141 -3.45 -1.48 11.70
N GLY A 142 -2.83 -2.54 11.19
CA GLY A 142 -1.38 -2.64 11.09
C GLY A 142 -0.86 -2.18 9.73
N PHE A 143 0.44 -2.41 9.51
CA PHE A 143 1.12 -2.16 8.24
C PHE A 143 0.52 -2.96 7.06
N PHE A 144 0.04 -4.17 7.33
CA PHE A 144 -0.61 -5.06 6.35
C PHE A 144 -2.11 -4.81 6.20
N GLY A 145 -2.59 -3.69 6.74
CA GLY A 145 -3.99 -3.32 6.71
C GLY A 145 -4.81 -4.00 7.80
N THR A 146 -6.13 -3.87 7.68
CA THR A 146 -7.11 -4.44 8.61
C THR A 146 -7.77 -5.67 7.99
N ASN A 147 -8.12 -6.65 8.81
CA ASN A 147 -9.00 -7.74 8.38
C ASN A 147 -10.43 -7.17 8.14
N LEU A 148 -10.84 -7.15 6.87
CA LEU A 148 -12.14 -6.64 6.42
C LEU A 148 -13.32 -7.42 7.02
N GLU A 149 -13.16 -8.73 7.22
CA GLU A 149 -14.21 -9.58 7.81
C GLU A 149 -14.42 -9.22 9.28
N LYS A 150 -13.31 -9.09 10.03
CA LYS A 150 -13.35 -8.65 11.43
C LYS A 150 -13.95 -7.24 11.54
N LEU A 151 -13.61 -6.34 10.61
CA LEU A 151 -14.18 -5.00 10.57
C LEU A 151 -15.70 -5.02 10.31
N HIS A 152 -16.17 -5.83 9.36
CA HIS A 152 -17.60 -5.95 9.08
C HIS A 152 -18.37 -6.52 10.27
N ALA A 153 -17.81 -7.53 10.94
CA ALA A 153 -18.40 -8.10 12.15
C ALA A 153 -18.50 -7.08 13.29
N LEU A 154 -17.44 -6.30 13.53
CA LEU A 154 -17.44 -5.25 14.55
C LEU A 154 -18.47 -4.14 14.27
N ILE A 155 -18.58 -3.71 13.01
CA ILE A 155 -19.57 -2.70 12.62
C ILE A 155 -20.99 -3.25 12.78
N ALA A 156 -21.25 -4.49 12.34
CA ALA A 156 -22.57 -5.10 12.47
C ALA A 156 -22.97 -5.31 13.95
N GLN A 157 -22.02 -5.70 14.80
CA GLN A 157 -22.25 -5.83 16.24
C GLN A 157 -22.58 -4.48 16.89
N ALA A 158 -21.80 -3.44 16.60
CA ALA A 158 -22.05 -2.11 17.14
C ALA A 158 -23.33 -1.46 16.58
N GLU A 159 -23.78 -1.83 15.37
CA GLU A 159 -25.08 -1.43 14.82
C GLU A 159 -26.25 -2.16 15.49
N ALA A 160 -26.04 -3.38 16.01
CA ALA A 160 -27.06 -4.16 16.73
C ALA A 160 -27.20 -3.77 18.21
N GLU A 161 -26.16 -3.19 18.80
CA GLU A 161 -26.12 -2.73 20.20
C GLU A 161 -26.59 -1.27 20.38
N ALA A 162 -26.83 -0.53 19.28
CA ALA A 162 -27.26 0.87 19.26
C ALA A 162 -28.77 1.01 19.02
#